data_AF-A0A4Q5YFG4-F1
#
_entry.id   AF-A0A4Q5YFG4-F1
#
_cell.length_a   1.000
_cell.length_b   1.000
_cell.length_c   1.000
_cell.angle_alpha   90.00
_cell.angle_beta   90.00
_cell.angle_gamma   90.00
#
_symmetry.space_group_name_H-M   'P 1'
#
loop_
_entity.id
_entity.type
_entity.pdbx_description
1 polymer ?
#
loop_
_entity_poly.entity_id
_entity_poly.type
_entity_poly.pdbx_seq_one_letter_code
_entity_poly.pdbx_strand_id
1 'polypeptide(L)' 'MTAYYTKELGKPVIYLQQQAAAHSTSVAGINNYQINYTHTANLRKNLSALLQQLLNRQA' A
#
# COMPACT_ATOMS: atom_id res chain seq x y z
N MET A 1 15.41 -0.57 3.87
CA MET A 1 14.97 -0.68 2.45
C MET A 1 13.62 0.00 2.33
N THR A 2 13.59 1.18 1.72
CA THR A 2 12.40 2.06 1.58
C THR A 2 11.65 1.77 0.28
N ALA A 3 10.36 2.15 0.22
CA ALA A 3 9.40 1.90 -0.87
C ALA A 3 9.90 2.18 -2.31
N TYR A 4 10.94 3.01 -2.45
CA TYR A 4 11.63 3.30 -3.71
C TYR A 4 12.26 2.07 -4.38
N TYR A 5 12.88 1.16 -3.62
CA TYR A 5 13.58 -0.01 -4.18
C TYR A 5 12.61 -1.04 -4.79
N THR A 6 11.36 -1.05 -4.34
CA THR A 6 10.33 -2.00 -4.80
C THR A 6 9.68 -1.56 -6.11
N LYS A 7 9.58 -0.24 -6.37
CA LYS A 7 9.05 0.32 -7.62
C LYS A 7 9.96 0.01 -8.81
N GLU A 8 11.28 0.08 -8.63
CA GLU A 8 12.24 -0.19 -9.70
C GLU A 8 12.31 -1.67 -10.12
N LEU A 9 11.78 -2.58 -9.28
CA LEU A 9 11.70 -4.00 -9.57
C LEU A 9 10.38 -4.42 -10.24
N GLY A 10 9.54 -3.47 -10.66
CA GLY A 10 8.24 -3.73 -11.30
C GLY A 10 7.21 -4.40 -10.38
N LYS A 11 7.45 -4.42 -9.06
CA LYS A 11 6.54 -5.03 -8.09
C LYS A 11 5.54 -4.00 -7.58
N PRO A 12 4.28 -4.40 -7.34
CA PRO A 12 3.27 -3.48 -6.80
C PRO A 12 3.68 -3.00 -5.40
N VAL A 13 3.73 -1.68 -5.22
CA VAL A 13 4.02 -1.04 -3.93
C VAL A 13 2.71 -0.58 -3.29
N ILE A 14 2.45 -1.08 -2.08
CA ILE A 14 1.26 -0.74 -1.27
C ILE A 14 1.72 0.08 -0.06
N TYR A 15 1.22 1.29 0.06
CA TYR A 15 1.48 2.17 1.19
C TYR A 15 0.35 2.09 2.22
N LEU A 16 0.68 1.73 3.45
CA LEU A 16 -0.27 1.62 4.55
C LEU A 16 -0.13 2.85 5.44
N GLN A 17 -1.18 3.67 5.51
CA GLN A 17 -1.20 4.91 6.27
C GLN A 17 -2.21 4.82 7.43
N GLN A 18 -1.72 4.88 8.66
CA GLN A 18 -2.60 4.93 9.83
C GLN A 18 -3.12 6.35 10.06
N GLN A 19 -4.44 6.54 10.10
CA GLN A 19 -5.08 7.86 10.06
C GLN A 19 -4.70 8.80 11.23
N ALA A 20 -4.28 8.25 12.37
CA ALA A 20 -3.91 9.01 13.57
C ALA A 20 -2.40 9.29 13.71
N ALA A 21 -1.56 8.79 12.80
CA ALA A 21 -0.12 9.05 12.83
C ALA A 21 0.23 10.28 11.99
N ALA A 22 1.27 11.04 12.38
CA ALA A 22 1.82 12.10 11.55
C ALA A 22 2.64 11.49 10.40
N HIS A 23 2.35 11.85 9.15
CA HIS A 23 2.99 11.26 7.96
C HIS A 23 3.76 12.30 7.15
N SER A 24 4.98 11.95 6.74
CA SER A 24 5.76 12.75 5.80
C SER A 24 5.15 12.70 4.40
N THR A 25 4.91 13.88 3.83
CA THR A 25 4.32 14.10 2.49
C THR A 25 5.11 13.51 1.33
N SER A 26 6.39 13.15 1.54
CA SER A 26 7.29 12.65 0.48
C SER A 26 6.98 11.25 -0.06
N VAL A 27 6.10 10.46 0.57
CA VAL A 27 5.82 9.08 0.12
C VAL A 27 4.63 9.01 -0.85
N ALA A 28 3.83 10.07 -0.96
CA ALA A 28 2.61 10.06 -1.78
C ALA A 28 2.84 9.88 -3.29
N GLY A 29 4.03 10.23 -3.81
CA GLY A 29 4.34 10.19 -5.25
C GLY A 29 4.88 8.86 -5.79
N ILE A 30 5.15 7.86 -4.94
CA ILE A 30 5.90 6.64 -5.32
C ILE A 30 5.02 5.39 -5.31
N ASN A 31 3.90 5.43 -4.58
CA ASN A 31 3.09 4.24 -4.34
C ASN A 31 2.14 3.99 -5.50
N ASN A 32 2.03 2.73 -5.93
CA ASN A 32 1.01 2.32 -6.89
C ASN A 32 -0.37 2.19 -6.22
N TYR A 33 -0.39 1.90 -4.92
CA TYR A 33 -1.60 1.73 -4.13
C TYR A 33 -1.44 2.32 -2.73
N GLN A 34 -2.51 2.91 -2.19
CA GLN A 34 -2.53 3.48 -0.85
C GLN A 34 -3.75 2.96 -0.07
N ILE A 35 -3.52 2.51 1.16
CA ILE A 35 -4.57 2.10 2.10
C ILE A 35 -4.46 2.97 3.35
N ASN A 36 -5.45 3.84 3.54
CA ASN A 36 -5.62 4.61 4.76
C ASN A 36 -6.47 3.79 5.74
N TYR A 37 -6.01 3.57 6.96
CA TYR A 37 -6.72 2.78 7.96
C TYR A 37 -6.74 3.44 9.33
N THR A 38 -7.88 3.34 10.01
CA THR A 38 -8.06 3.78 11.40
C THR A 38 -7.82 2.63 12.38
N HIS A 39 -8.25 1.42 11.98
CA HIS A 39 -8.18 0.20 12.78
C HIS A 39 -7.61 -0.96 11.97
N THR A 40 -6.89 -1.87 12.63
CA THR A 40 -6.27 -3.07 12.04
C THR A 40 -7.28 -3.99 11.35
N ALA A 41 -8.53 -4.03 11.81
CA ALA A 41 -9.60 -4.78 11.16
C ALA A 41 -9.91 -4.26 9.74
N ASN A 42 -9.96 -2.94 9.56
CA ASN A 42 -10.19 -2.30 8.26
C ASN A 42 -8.97 -2.47 7.34
N LEU A 43 -7.76 -2.37 7.90
CA LEU A 43 -6.53 -2.67 7.17
C LEU A 43 -6.57 -4.08 6.58
N ARG A 44 -6.87 -5.09 7.41
CA ARG A 44 -6.94 -6.49 6.96
C ARG A 44 -7.91 -6.68 5.81
N LYS A 45 -9.13 -6.15 5.94
CA LYS A 45 -10.16 -6.24 4.88
C LYS A 45 -9.69 -5.62 3.57
N ASN A 46 -9.17 -4.40 3.62
CA ASN A 46 -8.77 -3.64 2.43
C ASN A 46 -7.52 -4.24 1.78
N LEU A 47 -6.57 -4.73 2.58
CA LEU A 47 -5.37 -5.38 2.09
C LEU A 47 -5.68 -6.70 1.39
N SER A 48 -6.54 -7.55 1.97
CA SER A 48 -6.94 -8.82 1.35
C SER A 48 -7.61 -8.61 -0.01
N ALA A 49 -8.51 -7.63 -0.12
CA ALA A 49 -9.16 -7.31 -1.38
C ALA A 49 -8.17 -6.81 -2.45
N LEU A 50 -7.24 -5.94 -2.06
CA LEU A 50 -6.22 -5.42 -2.97
C LEU A 50 -5.28 -6.53 -3.46
N LEU A 51 -4.84 -7.43 -2.56
CA LEU A 51 -3.99 -8.56 -2.94
C LEU A 51 -4.70 -9.50 -3.90
N GLN A 52 -5.99 -9.80 -3.70
CA GLN A 52 -6.77 -10.61 -4.64
C GLN A 52 -6.85 -9.96 -6.02
N GLN A 53 -7.06 -8.65 -6.10
CA GLN A 53 -7.07 -7.92 -7.38
C GLN A 53 -5.71 -7.97 -8.09
N LEU A 54 -4.61 -7.88 -7.34
CA LEU A 54 -3.26 -7.95 -7.89
C LEU A 54 -2.93 -9.34 -8.41
N LEU A 55 -3.27 -10.38 -7.66
CA LEU A 55 -3.06 -11.77 -8.06
C LEU A 55 -3.88 -12.12 -9.31
N ASN A 56 -5.14 -11.69 -9.37
CA ASN A 56 -6.01 -11.94 -10.52
C ASN A 56 -5.61 -11.16 -11.78
N ARG A 57 -4.81 -10.09 -11.66
CA ARG A 57 -4.27 -9.32 -12.81
C ARG A 57 -2.95 -9.89 -13.34
N GLN A 58 -2.33 -10.80 -12.60
CA GLN A 58 -1.07 -11.46 -12.98
C GLN A 58 -1.28 -12.89 -13.51
N ALA A 59 -2.52 -13.39 -13.49
CA ALA A 59 -2.96 -14.64 -14.12
C ALA A 59 -3.44 -14.38 -15.56
#